data_AF-A0A1V5LT97-F1
#
_entry.id   AF-A0A1V5LT97-F1
#
_cell.length_a   1.000
_cell.length_b   1.000
_cell.length_c   1.000
_cell.angle_alpha   90.00
_cell.angle_beta   90.00
_cell.angle_gamma   90.00
#
_symmetry.space_group_name_H-M   'P 1'
#
loop_
_entity.id
_entity.type
_entity.pdbx_description
1 polymer ?
#
loop_
_entity_poly.entity_id
_entity_poly.type
_entity_poly.pdbx_seq_one_letter_code
_entity_poly.pdbx_strand_id
1 'polypeptide(L)'
;MKTIVNTPRELPYIMVEACLPSGAEVVQDSSKEGNIEAEVQNNAPLGDWGEPWWTHQDVLDDRIVYFGASLKPGQSEFATLLRMELPGKVGVPPVSMEGMYTKAVRGLSNLDVLKIAE
;
A
#
# COMPACT_ATOMS: atom_id res chain seq x y z
N MET A 1 3.78 4.34 6.21
CA MET A 1 2.37 4.20 5.83
C MET A 1 2.06 2.74 5.63
N LYS A 2 1.05 2.24 6.35
CA LYS A 2 0.61 0.83 6.31
C LYS A 2 -0.81 0.81 5.76
N THR A 3 -1.02 0.08 4.69
CA THR A 3 -2.30 -0.06 4.00
C THR A 3 -2.79 -1.48 4.15
N ILE A 4 -4.00 -1.65 4.70
CA ILE A 4 -4.59 -2.96 4.98
C ILE A 4 -5.79 -3.15 4.05
N VAL A 5 -5.79 -4.26 3.31
CA VAL A 5 -6.89 -4.66 2.44
C VAL A 5 -7.50 -5.93 2.99
N ASN A 6 -8.81 -5.90 3.28
CA ASN A 6 -9.56 -7.08 3.69
C ASN A 6 -10.46 -7.53 2.55
N THR A 7 -10.30 -8.77 2.10
CA THR A 7 -11.07 -9.32 0.97
C THR A 7 -11.85 -10.57 1.41
N PRO A 8 -13.14 -10.72 1.05
CA PRO A 8 -13.92 -11.90 1.43
C PRO A 8 -13.66 -13.12 0.53
N ARG A 9 -12.97 -12.90 -0.60
CA ARG A 9 -12.68 -13.90 -1.62
C ARG A 9 -11.36 -13.57 -2.28
N GLU A 10 -10.81 -14.52 -3.02
CA GLU A 10 -9.61 -14.29 -3.81
C GLU A 10 -9.88 -13.25 -4.90
N LEU A 11 -8.97 -12.28 -5.04
CA LEU A 11 -9.06 -11.20 -6.02
C LEU A 11 -7.79 -11.16 -6.87
N PRO A 12 -7.86 -11.53 -8.16
CA PRO A 12 -6.72 -11.42 -9.06
C PRO A 12 -6.57 -10.00 -9.59
N TYR A 13 -5.32 -9.60 -9.84
CA TYR A 13 -4.93 -8.36 -10.52
C TYR A 13 -5.66 -7.11 -10.00
N ILE A 14 -5.24 -6.69 -8.81
CA ILE A 14 -5.77 -5.50 -8.16
C ILE A 14 -4.73 -4.39 -8.11
N MET A 15 -5.23 -3.18 -8.06
CA MET A 15 -4.45 -1.97 -7.87
C MET A 15 -4.93 -1.29 -6.59
N VAL A 16 -4.00 -0.85 -5.76
CA VAL A 16 -4.26 -0.07 -4.54
C VAL A 16 -3.53 1.25 -4.65
N GLU A 17 -4.27 2.36 -4.64
CA GLU A 17 -3.67 3.69 -4.70
C GLU A 17 -3.74 4.35 -3.33
N ALA A 18 -2.57 4.75 -2.84
CA ALA A 18 -2.34 5.39 -1.57
C ALA A 18 -1.82 6.80 -1.83
N CYS A 19 -2.69 7.81 -1.73
CA CYS A 19 -2.27 9.20 -1.91
C CYS A 19 -1.30 9.63 -0.80
N LEU A 20 -0.25 10.34 -1.17
CA LEU A 20 0.70 10.90 -0.23
C LEU A 20 0.07 12.12 0.47
N PRO A 21 0.14 12.20 1.81
CA PRO A 21 -0.17 13.42 2.52
C PRO A 21 0.74 14.56 2.05
N SER A 22 0.24 15.80 2.04
CA SER A 22 1.05 16.95 1.66
C SER A 22 2.32 17.07 2.52
N GLY A 23 3.47 17.28 1.89
CA GLY A 23 4.77 17.35 2.56
C GLY A 23 5.33 16.00 3.01
N ALA A 24 4.71 14.88 2.61
CA ALA A 24 5.27 13.55 2.78
C ALA A 24 6.13 13.18 1.56
N GLU A 25 7.31 12.62 1.80
CA GLU A 25 8.15 12.00 0.78
C GLU A 25 8.40 10.52 1.11
N VAL A 26 8.51 9.70 0.08
CA VAL A 26 8.87 8.28 0.24
C VAL A 26 10.36 8.17 0.54
N VAL A 27 10.70 7.40 1.57
CA VAL A 27 12.09 7.10 1.90
C VAL A 27 12.56 5.90 1.09
N GLN A 28 13.18 6.14 -0.07
CA GLN A 28 13.88 5.12 -0.84
C GLN A 28 15.26 4.89 -0.25
N ASP A 29 15.38 3.89 0.63
CA ASP A 29 16.66 3.40 1.11
C ASP A 29 16.71 1.91 0.76
N SER A 30 17.50 1.55 -0.25
CA SER A 30 17.58 0.19 -0.81
C SER A 30 17.96 -0.86 0.24
N SER A 31 18.56 -0.43 1.36
CA SER A 31 18.92 -1.29 2.49
C SER A 31 17.75 -1.49 3.47
N LYS A 32 16.81 -0.53 3.56
CA LYS A 32 15.65 -0.59 4.47
C LYS A 32 14.40 -1.11 3.78
N GLU A 33 14.23 -0.85 2.48
CA GLU A 33 13.20 -1.50 1.66
C GLU A 33 13.40 -3.02 1.70
N GLY A 34 14.63 -3.51 1.50
CA GLY A 34 14.94 -4.94 1.63
C GLY A 34 14.70 -5.52 3.03
N ASN A 35 14.77 -4.72 4.11
CA ASN A 35 14.46 -5.19 5.47
C ASN A 35 12.96 -5.22 5.78
N ILE A 36 12.19 -4.24 5.28
CA ILE A 36 10.72 -4.23 5.39
C ILE A 36 10.14 -5.32 4.48
N GLU A 37 10.65 -5.43 3.26
CA GLU A 37 10.31 -6.51 2.34
C GLU A 37 10.70 -7.87 2.91
N ALA A 38 11.85 -8.02 3.58
CA ALA A 38 12.21 -9.27 4.26
C ALA A 38 11.33 -9.58 5.48
N GLU A 39 10.96 -8.59 6.31
CA GLU A 39 10.02 -8.81 7.41
C GLU A 39 8.62 -9.18 6.92
N VAL A 40 8.15 -8.52 5.85
CA VAL A 40 6.87 -8.83 5.21
C VAL A 40 6.93 -10.20 4.51
N GLN A 41 8.00 -10.52 3.76
CA GLN A 41 8.16 -11.80 3.06
C GLN A 41 8.27 -13.00 4.02
N ASN A 42 8.96 -12.86 5.16
CA ASN A 42 9.05 -13.91 6.16
C ASN A 42 7.69 -14.28 6.79
N ASN A 43 6.68 -13.40 6.69
CA ASN A 43 5.31 -13.62 7.17
C ASN A 43 4.24 -13.55 6.04
N ALA A 44 4.63 -13.38 4.78
CA ALA A 44 3.70 -13.20 3.68
C ALA A 44 3.19 -14.55 3.16
N PRO A 45 1.88 -14.73 2.97
CA PRO A 45 1.38 -15.92 2.31
C PRO A 45 1.88 -15.95 0.86
N LEU A 46 2.70 -16.95 0.53
CA LEU A 46 3.15 -17.23 -0.83
C LEU A 46 1.92 -17.43 -1.75
N GLY A 47 1.94 -16.85 -2.96
CA GLY A 47 0.90 -17.03 -3.97
C GLY A 47 0.87 -18.46 -4.51
N ASP A 48 -0.12 -18.76 -5.36
CA ASP A 48 -0.04 -19.98 -6.18
C ASP A 48 1.25 -19.89 -7.00
N TRP A 49 2.07 -20.95 -6.98
CA TRP A 49 3.39 -21.06 -7.63
C TRP A 49 4.61 -20.51 -6.86
N GLY A 50 4.44 -20.04 -5.62
CA GLY A 50 5.58 -19.58 -4.80
C GLY A 50 6.08 -18.16 -5.15
N GLU A 51 5.39 -17.48 -6.07
CA GLU A 51 5.59 -16.07 -6.36
C GLU A 51 4.99 -15.20 -5.24
N PRO A 52 5.58 -14.02 -4.95
CA PRO A 52 4.99 -13.07 -4.03
C PRO A 52 3.57 -12.69 -4.48
N TRP A 53 2.64 -12.57 -3.53
CA TRP A 53 1.23 -12.24 -3.83
C TRP A 53 1.05 -10.82 -4.40
N TRP A 54 2.08 -9.98 -4.29
CA TRP A 54 2.19 -8.64 -4.88
C TRP A 54 3.36 -8.56 -5.87
N THR A 55 3.27 -7.68 -6.86
CA THR A 55 4.20 -7.64 -8.00
C THR A 55 5.23 -6.52 -7.90
N HIS A 56 4.78 -5.28 -7.79
CA HIS A 56 5.63 -4.10 -7.70
C HIS A 56 4.85 -2.93 -7.07
N GLN A 57 5.59 -1.89 -6.68
CA GLN A 57 5.04 -0.59 -6.30
C GLN A 57 5.57 0.47 -7.27
N ASP A 58 4.70 1.42 -7.63
CA ASP A 58 5.10 2.65 -8.29
C ASP A 58 5.00 3.80 -7.31
N VAL A 59 6.10 4.54 -7.16
CA VAL A 59 6.17 5.74 -6.31
C VAL A 59 6.09 6.95 -7.23
N LEU A 60 5.00 7.69 -7.13
CA LEU A 60 4.77 8.96 -7.82
C LEU A 60 4.88 10.12 -6.83
N ASP A 61 4.95 11.34 -7.36
CA ASP A 61 5.06 12.56 -6.55
C ASP A 61 3.88 12.75 -5.58
N ASP A 62 2.68 12.32 -5.97
CA ASP A 62 1.43 12.56 -5.21
C ASP A 62 0.79 11.29 -4.64
N ARG A 63 1.26 10.10 -5.02
CA ARG A 63 0.70 8.82 -4.57
C ARG A 63 1.69 7.66 -4.72
N ILE A 64 1.42 6.59 -3.98
CA ILE A 64 2.03 5.28 -4.18
C ILE A 64 0.95 4.36 -4.75
N VAL A 65 1.32 3.55 -5.74
CA VAL A 65 0.43 2.55 -6.34
C VAL A 65 1.02 1.16 -6.10
N TYR A 66 0.22 0.28 -5.50
CA TYR A 66 0.60 -1.12 -5.28
C TYR A 66 -0.16 -2.04 -6.21
N PHE A 67 0.54 -3.01 -6.80
CA PHE A 67 -0.05 -3.98 -7.72
C PHE A 67 -0.04 -5.40 -7.13
N GLY A 68 -1.22 -5.95 -6.89
CA GLY A 68 -1.41 -7.32 -6.39
C GLY A 68 -1.70 -8.31 -7.52
N ALA A 69 -0.93 -9.40 -7.62
CA ALA A 69 -1.20 -10.46 -8.60
C ALA A 69 -2.40 -11.31 -8.19
N SER A 70 -2.42 -11.77 -6.93
CA SER A 70 -3.55 -12.45 -6.34
C SER A 70 -3.62 -12.16 -4.84
N LEU A 71 -4.70 -11.49 -4.40
CA LEU A 71 -4.99 -11.29 -2.99
C LEU A 71 -5.84 -12.43 -2.49
N LYS A 72 -5.31 -13.19 -1.53
CA LYS A 72 -6.05 -14.26 -0.86
C LYS A 72 -7.18 -13.68 0.00
N PRO A 73 -8.26 -14.46 0.23
CA PRO A 73 -9.28 -14.10 1.21
C PRO A 73 -8.64 -13.82 2.58
N GLY A 74 -9.11 -12.78 3.26
CA GLY A 74 -8.56 -12.33 4.53
C GLY A 74 -7.84 -11.00 4.39
N GLN A 75 -6.77 -10.82 5.16
CA GLN A 75 -6.04 -9.57 5.30
C GLN A 75 -4.74 -9.58 4.48
N SER A 76 -4.53 -8.55 3.69
CA SER A 76 -3.27 -8.27 2.99
C SER A 76 -2.75 -6.90 3.40
N GLU A 77 -1.42 -6.77 3.46
CA GLU A 77 -0.75 -5.57 3.97
C GLU A 77 0.29 -5.06 2.98
N PHE A 78 0.26 -3.75 2.74
CA PHE A 78 1.29 -3.01 2.02
C PHE A 78 1.91 -1.98 2.98
N ALA A 79 3.23 -1.82 2.94
CA ALA A 79 3.92 -0.90 3.82
C ALA A 79 5.03 -0.14 3.07
N THR A 80 5.06 1.18 3.25
CA THR A 80 6.10 2.07 2.69
C THR A 80 6.51 3.09 3.74
N LEU A 81 7.81 3.38 3.89
CA LEU A 81 8.28 4.41 4.80
C LEU A 81 8.07 5.80 4.20
N LEU A 82 7.53 6.71 5.02
CA LEU A 82 7.33 8.10 4.67
C LEU A 82 8.12 8.99 5.63
N ARG A 83 8.69 10.08 5.10
CA ARG A 83 9.26 11.19 5.87
C ARG A 83 8.37 12.41 5.69
N MET A 84 8.00 13.07 6.78
CA MET A 84 7.25 14.32 6.74
C MET A 84 8.23 15.48 6.87
N GLU A 85 8.20 16.42 5.92
CA GLU A 85 9.11 17.58 5.90
C GLU A 85 8.63 18.74 6.77
N LEU A 86 7.31 18.89 6.93
CA LEU A 86 6.71 20.05 7.59
C LEU A 86 5.88 19.63 8.82
N PRO A 87 6.08 20.28 9.99
CA PRO A 87 5.22 20.09 11.14
C PRO A 87 3.81 20.68 10.86
N GLY A 88 2.79 20.11 11.51
CA GLY A 88 1.43 20.60 11.38
C GLY A 88 0.36 19.50 11.31
N LYS A 89 -0.82 19.89 10.81
CA LYS A 89 -1.98 18.99 10.66
C LYS A 89 -2.30 18.85 9.18
N VAL A 90 -2.16 17.64 8.65
CA VAL A 90 -2.30 17.35 7.21
C VAL A 90 -3.40 16.30 7.01
N GLY A 91 -4.28 16.53 6.04
CA GLY A 91 -5.30 15.55 5.66
C GLY A 91 -4.68 14.39 4.87
N VAL A 92 -5.15 13.19 5.13
CA VAL A 92 -4.80 11.98 4.38
C VAL A 92 -6.00 11.60 3.51
N PRO A 93 -5.85 11.66 2.16
CA PRO A 93 -6.92 11.23 1.27
C PRO A 93 -7.21 9.73 1.45
N PRO A 94 -8.41 9.26 1.08
CA PRO A 94 -8.73 7.84 1.16
C PRO A 94 -7.83 7.02 0.24
N VAL A 95 -7.45 5.85 0.71
CA VAL A 95 -6.85 4.81 -0.13
C VAL A 95 -7.94 4.23 -1.02
N SER A 96 -7.64 4.10 -2.31
CA SER A 96 -8.52 3.43 -3.28
C SER A 96 -8.01 2.02 -3.57
N MET A 97 -8.94 1.12 -3.87
CA MET A 97 -8.62 -0.21 -4.41
C MET A 97 -9.55 -0.47 -5.59
N GLU A 98 -9.01 -1.01 -6.68
CA GLU A 98 -9.82 -1.47 -7.79
C GLU A 98 -9.26 -2.73 -8.47
N GLY A 99 -10.15 -3.48 -9.13
CA GLY A 99 -9.74 -4.56 -10.03
C GLY A 99 -9.27 -3.98 -11.36
N MET A 100 -8.06 -4.34 -11.79
CA MET A 100 -7.46 -3.77 -13.02
C MET A 100 -8.29 -4.09 -14.27
N TYR A 101 -8.88 -5.29 -14.31
CA TYR A 101 -9.63 -5.79 -15.47
C TYR A 101 -11.15 -5.84 -15.23
N THR A 102 -11.64 -5.28 -14.11
CA THR A 102 -13.09 -5.25 -13.82
C THR A 102 -13.49 -4.06 -12.96
N LYS A 103 -14.58 -3.40 -13.33
CA LYS A 103 -15.16 -2.31 -12.53
C LYS A 103 -16.00 -2.78 -11.34
N ALA A 104 -16.25 -4.09 -11.25
CA ALA A 104 -17.07 -4.68 -10.18
C ALA A 104 -16.34 -4.78 -8.83
N VAL A 105 -15.02 -4.63 -8.82
CA VAL A 105 -14.19 -4.67 -7.62
C VAL A 105 -13.68 -3.26 -7.36
N ARG A 106 -14.20 -2.64 -6.30
CA ARG A 106 -13.79 -1.30 -5.85
C ARG A 106 -13.89 -1.21 -4.33
N GLY A 107 -12.96 -0.48 -3.74
CA GLY A 107 -12.92 -0.18 -2.31
C GLY A 107 -12.35 1.22 -2.07
N LEU A 108 -12.81 1.85 -1.01
CA LEU A 108 -12.32 3.14 -0.53
C LEU A 108 -12.16 3.05 0.98
N SER A 109 -11.05 3.55 1.51
CA SER A 109 -10.89 3.70 2.96
C SER A 109 -11.64 4.93 3.48
N ASN A 110 -11.61 5.11 4.80
CA ASN A 110 -12.01 6.38 5.39
C ASN A 110 -10.94 7.45 5.14
N LEU A 111 -11.35 8.71 5.31
CA LEU A 111 -10.44 9.86 5.44
C LEU A 111 -9.70 9.78 6.78
N ASP A 112 -8.47 10.26 6.80
CA ASP A 112 -7.69 10.36 8.04
C ASP A 112 -6.93 11.70 8.12
N VAL A 113 -6.32 11.98 9.26
CA VAL A 113 -5.54 13.19 9.51
C VAL A 113 -4.27 12.85 10.28
N LEU A 114 -3.13 13.27 9.74
CA LEU A 114 -1.84 13.18 10.41
C LEU A 114 -1.54 14.47 11.18
N LYS A 115 -1.04 14.29 12.41
CA LYS A 115 -0.48 15.36 13.23
C LYS A 115 1.03 15.14 13.34
N ILE A 116 1.80 16.07 12.81
CA ILE A 116 3.26 16.06 12.84
C ILE A 116 3.71 17.05 13.91
N ALA A 117 4.42 16.56 14.92
CA ALA A 117 5.06 17.36 15.95
C ALA A 117 6.43 17.85 15.48
N GLU A 118 6.90 18.96 16.07
CA GLU A 118 8.28 19.45 15.94
C GLU A 118 9.29 18.55 16.67
#